data_AF-A0A7K5FXL0-F1
#
_entry.id   AF-A0A7K5FXL0-F1
#
_cell.length_a   1.000
_cell.length_b   1.000
_cell.length_c   1.000
_cell.angle_alpha   90.00
_cell.angle_beta   90.00
_cell.angle_gamma   90.00
#
_symmetry.space_group_name_H-M   'P 1'
#
loop_
_entity.id
_entity.type
_entity.pdbx_description
1 polymer ?
#
loop_
_entity_poly.entity_id
_entity_poly.type
_entity_poly.pdbx_seq_one_letter_code
_entity_poly.pdbx_strand_id
1 'polypeptide(L)'
;MSNIYIQEPPTNGKVLLRTTAGDIDIELWSKEAPKACRNFIQLCMEEYYSNTIFHRVVPGFIVQGGDPTGTGSGGDSIYGAPFKDEFHSRLRFNRRGLVAMANAGPHDNGSQFFFTLGRADELNNKHTIFGKVTGDTIYNMLRLAEVEVDEEERPLSPHKIKSTEVLFNPFDDIVPRPNRKLKNDKPDEETKKSKVKGTKNFNLLSFGEEAEEEEEEVSRVSQSMKGKSKSSHDLLKDDPHLSSVPAVKRKTLKEQFYHFKSIKEEEYDEDVDSVEGEAASSERLQIKERIAKKLKIDTSENTKQQLQEEETKTEKKTTSR
;
A
#
# COMPACT_ATOMS: atom_id res chain seq x y z
N MET A 1 8.80 8.54 -54.41
CA MET A 1 9.33 7.92 -53.18
C MET A 1 8.97 8.86 -52.03
N SER A 2 8.03 8.48 -51.18
CA SER A 2 7.64 9.31 -50.04
C SER A 2 8.74 9.27 -48.99
N ASN A 3 9.40 10.41 -48.75
CA ASN A 3 10.38 10.55 -47.69
C ASN A 3 9.67 10.57 -46.32
N ILE A 4 9.35 9.39 -45.81
CA ILE A 4 8.91 9.23 -44.42
C ILE A 4 10.19 9.04 -43.60
N TYR A 5 10.67 10.14 -43.00
CA TYR A 5 11.80 10.08 -42.07
C TYR A 5 11.32 9.53 -40.73
N ILE A 6 11.66 8.28 -40.45
CA ILE A 6 11.47 7.70 -39.12
C ILE A 6 12.62 8.21 -38.24
N GLN A 7 12.33 9.17 -37.37
CA GLN A 7 13.33 9.77 -36.46
C GLN A 7 13.68 8.87 -35.26
N GLU A 8 12.86 7.85 -34.99
CA GLU A 8 13.00 6.96 -33.84
C GLU A 8 14.19 6.00 -33.95
N PRO A 9 14.83 5.64 -32.82
CA PRO A 9 15.89 4.64 -32.82
C PRO A 9 15.35 3.23 -33.11
N PRO A 10 16.22 2.33 -33.61
CA PRO A 10 15.84 0.93 -33.80
C PRO A 10 15.50 0.29 -32.45
N THR A 11 14.42 -0.49 -32.44
CA THR A 11 13.99 -1.26 -31.28
C THR A 11 14.83 -2.52 -31.11
N ASN A 12 14.92 -3.01 -29.87
CA ASN A 12 15.63 -4.21 -29.49
C ASN A 12 14.92 -4.87 -28.31
N GLY A 13 14.12 -5.90 -28.60
CA GLY A 13 13.22 -6.55 -27.64
C GLY A 13 11.79 -6.60 -28.17
N LYS A 14 11.10 -7.73 -28.00
CA LYS A 14 9.68 -7.87 -28.37
C LYS A 14 8.91 -8.69 -27.33
N VAL A 15 7.76 -8.19 -26.90
CA VAL A 15 6.87 -8.82 -25.92
C VAL A 15 5.45 -8.83 -26.46
N LEU A 16 4.77 -9.96 -26.35
CA LEU A 16 3.37 -10.14 -26.69
C LEU A 16 2.51 -10.11 -25.43
N LEU A 17 1.56 -9.19 -25.37
CA LEU A 17 0.53 -9.14 -24.34
C LEU A 17 -0.78 -9.68 -24.91
N ARG A 18 -1.30 -10.77 -24.34
CA ARG A 18 -2.62 -11.29 -24.70
C ARG A 18 -3.67 -10.66 -23.81
N THR A 19 -4.47 -9.75 -24.36
CA THR A 19 -5.51 -9.04 -23.59
C THR A 19 -6.92 -9.53 -23.94
N THR A 20 -7.92 -9.05 -23.22
CA THR A 20 -9.33 -9.31 -23.59
C THR A 20 -9.76 -8.56 -24.85
N ALA A 21 -9.07 -7.47 -25.22
CA ALA A 21 -9.35 -6.71 -26.46
C ALA A 21 -8.63 -7.29 -27.70
N GLY A 22 -7.64 -8.15 -27.49
CA GLY A 22 -6.83 -8.77 -28.55
C GLY A 22 -5.36 -8.87 -28.15
N ASP A 23 -4.56 -9.31 -29.10
CA ASP A 23 -3.12 -9.46 -28.94
C ASP A 23 -2.41 -8.13 -29.22
N ILE A 24 -1.49 -7.75 -28.35
CA ILE A 24 -0.73 -6.49 -28.44
C ILE A 24 0.76 -6.82 -28.43
N ASP A 25 1.41 -6.54 -29.55
CA ASP A 25 2.84 -6.76 -29.74
C ASP A 25 3.59 -5.46 -29.45
N ILE A 26 4.45 -5.49 -28.44
CA ILE A 26 5.25 -4.34 -27.99
C ILE A 26 6.71 -4.57 -28.37
N GLU A 27 7.25 -3.63 -29.12
CA GLU A 27 8.69 -3.51 -29.36
C GLU A 27 9.32 -2.57 -28.34
N LEU A 28 10.49 -2.94 -27.81
CA LEU A 28 11.14 -2.24 -26.71
C LEU A 28 12.40 -1.50 -27.17
N TRP A 29 12.70 -0.37 -26.54
CA TRP A 29 13.94 0.40 -26.71
C TRP A 29 14.91 0.10 -25.58
N SER A 30 15.48 -1.11 -25.58
CA SER A 30 16.39 -1.57 -24.52
C SER A 30 17.72 -0.82 -24.43
N LYS A 31 18.14 -0.11 -25.49
CA LYS A 31 19.35 0.71 -25.48
C LYS A 31 19.11 2.06 -24.82
N GLU A 32 17.99 2.69 -25.11
CA GLU A 32 17.62 4.02 -24.61
C GLU A 32 17.06 3.96 -23.19
N ALA A 33 16.24 2.96 -22.87
CA ALA A 33 15.60 2.78 -21.57
C ALA A 33 15.88 1.38 -20.98
N PRO A 34 17.15 1.07 -20.63
CA PRO A 34 17.54 -0.27 -20.20
C PRO A 34 16.89 -0.69 -18.88
N LYS A 35 16.69 0.21 -17.92
CA LYS A 35 16.10 -0.15 -16.61
C LYS A 35 14.61 -0.41 -16.74
N ALA A 36 13.89 0.44 -17.47
CA ALA A 36 12.46 0.26 -17.71
C ALA A 36 12.20 -1.03 -18.52
N CYS A 37 12.96 -1.27 -19.59
CA CYS A 37 12.82 -2.48 -20.39
C CYS A 37 13.13 -3.75 -19.59
N ARG A 38 14.20 -3.73 -18.78
CA ARG A 38 14.54 -4.87 -17.91
C ARG A 38 13.43 -5.16 -16.91
N ASN A 39 12.92 -4.13 -16.23
CA ASN A 39 11.80 -4.26 -15.30
C ASN A 39 10.58 -4.89 -15.99
N PHE A 40 10.19 -4.36 -17.15
CA PHE A 40 9.05 -4.85 -17.90
C PHE A 40 9.20 -6.32 -18.32
N ILE A 41 10.33 -6.69 -18.95
CA ILE A 41 10.57 -8.07 -19.40
C ILE A 41 10.55 -9.05 -18.22
N GLN A 42 11.20 -8.70 -17.13
CA GLN A 42 11.24 -9.57 -15.96
C GLN A 42 9.86 -9.72 -15.32
N LEU A 43 9.05 -8.66 -15.21
CA LEU A 43 7.67 -8.74 -14.73
C LEU A 43 6.78 -9.59 -15.66
N CYS A 44 7.00 -9.53 -16.97
CA CYS A 44 6.34 -10.41 -17.93
C CYS A 44 6.75 -11.88 -17.76
N MET A 45 8.02 -12.17 -17.47
CA MET A 45 8.50 -13.54 -17.20
C MET A 45 8.00 -14.09 -15.86
N GLU A 46 7.81 -13.22 -14.87
CA GLU A 46 7.24 -13.56 -13.55
C GLU A 46 5.70 -13.69 -13.59
N GLU A 47 5.06 -13.56 -14.77
CA GLU A 47 3.60 -13.54 -14.94
C GLU A 47 2.90 -12.50 -14.04
N TYR A 48 3.62 -11.43 -13.65
CA TYR A 48 3.12 -10.42 -12.72
C TYR A 48 1.93 -9.65 -13.29
N TYR A 49 1.90 -9.47 -14.60
CA TYR A 49 0.81 -8.79 -15.31
C TYR A 49 -0.39 -9.71 -15.61
N SER A 50 -0.34 -10.99 -15.25
CA SER A 50 -1.46 -11.91 -15.47
C SER A 50 -2.68 -11.51 -14.64
N ASN A 51 -3.83 -11.43 -15.29
CA ASN A 51 -5.11 -10.96 -14.76
C ASN A 51 -5.15 -9.51 -14.26
N THR A 52 -4.13 -8.70 -14.58
CA THR A 52 -4.14 -7.26 -14.27
C THR A 52 -5.10 -6.51 -15.17
N ILE A 53 -5.73 -5.47 -14.61
CA ILE A 53 -6.75 -4.67 -15.31
C ILE A 53 -6.18 -3.34 -15.81
N PHE A 54 -6.79 -2.80 -16.86
CA PHE A 54 -6.62 -1.39 -17.22
C PHE A 54 -7.59 -0.56 -16.38
N HIS A 55 -7.10 0.04 -15.30
CA HIS A 55 -7.92 0.70 -14.28
C HIS A 55 -8.26 2.15 -14.63
N ARG A 56 -7.51 2.79 -15.54
CA ARG A 56 -7.73 4.19 -15.94
C ARG A 56 -7.69 4.34 -17.45
N VAL A 57 -8.72 4.96 -18.01
CA VAL A 57 -8.84 5.25 -19.45
C VAL A 57 -9.27 6.69 -19.63
N VAL A 58 -8.43 7.46 -20.32
CA VAL A 58 -8.75 8.84 -20.74
C VAL A 58 -8.87 8.84 -22.27
N PRO A 59 -10.09 8.90 -22.83
CA PRO A 59 -10.32 8.81 -24.27
C PRO A 59 -9.47 9.82 -25.05
N GLY A 60 -8.70 9.34 -26.03
CA GLY A 60 -7.84 10.17 -26.87
C GLY A 60 -6.51 10.59 -26.23
N PHE A 61 -6.28 10.28 -24.95
CA PHE A 61 -5.04 10.62 -24.25
C PHE A 61 -4.24 9.37 -23.89
N ILE A 62 -4.62 8.65 -22.82
CA ILE A 62 -3.88 7.49 -22.32
C ILE A 62 -4.82 6.37 -21.84
N VAL A 63 -4.30 5.14 -21.86
CA VAL A 63 -4.87 4.00 -21.14
C VAL A 63 -3.80 3.40 -20.24
N GLN A 64 -4.07 3.36 -18.94
CA GLN A 64 -3.11 2.98 -17.90
C GLN A 64 -3.46 1.61 -17.30
N GLY A 65 -2.42 0.83 -17.05
CA GLY A 65 -2.51 -0.51 -16.48
C GLY A 65 -1.23 -0.91 -15.76
N GLY A 66 -1.06 -2.22 -15.52
CA GLY A 66 0.12 -2.75 -14.84
C GLY A 66 0.08 -2.69 -13.31
N ASP A 67 -1.06 -2.34 -12.73
CA ASP A 67 -1.29 -2.46 -11.28
C ASP A 67 -1.94 -3.83 -10.96
N PRO A 68 -1.30 -4.69 -10.14
CA PRO A 68 -1.90 -5.95 -9.69
C PRO A 68 -3.08 -5.78 -8.74
N THR A 69 -3.15 -4.66 -8.00
CA THR A 69 -4.27 -4.40 -7.09
C THR A 69 -5.48 -3.79 -7.80
N GLY A 70 -5.29 -3.16 -8.96
CA GLY A 70 -6.35 -2.52 -9.74
C GLY A 70 -6.97 -1.29 -9.05
N THR A 71 -6.24 -0.68 -8.11
CA THR A 71 -6.64 0.57 -7.42
C THR A 71 -6.03 1.79 -8.09
N GLY A 72 -4.91 1.64 -8.80
CA GLY A 72 -4.15 2.71 -9.44
C GLY A 72 -2.99 3.25 -8.60
N SER A 73 -2.86 2.83 -7.34
CA SER A 73 -1.74 3.22 -6.46
C SER A 73 -0.78 2.07 -6.16
N GLY A 74 -1.10 0.84 -6.59
CA GLY A 74 -0.26 -0.33 -6.37
C GLY A 74 0.78 -0.55 -7.47
N GLY A 75 1.72 -1.46 -7.21
CA GLY A 75 2.68 -1.87 -8.23
C GLY A 75 4.12 -1.66 -7.81
N ASP A 76 4.88 -2.76 -7.76
CA ASP A 76 6.27 -2.77 -7.33
C ASP A 76 7.20 -3.06 -8.49
N SER A 77 8.37 -2.43 -8.50
CA SER A 77 9.43 -2.77 -9.46
C SER A 77 10.14 -4.08 -9.07
N ILE A 78 10.89 -4.64 -10.01
CA ILE A 78 11.78 -5.78 -9.73
C ILE A 78 12.91 -5.45 -8.76
N TYR A 79 13.27 -4.16 -8.66
CA TYR A 79 14.39 -3.66 -7.87
C TYR A 79 14.03 -3.51 -6.38
N GLY A 80 12.77 -3.70 -6.00
CA GLY A 80 12.28 -3.53 -4.63
C GLY A 80 12.13 -2.08 -4.18
N ALA A 81 12.43 -1.13 -5.05
CA ALA A 81 12.22 0.32 -4.87
C ALA A 81 11.89 0.96 -6.23
N PRO A 82 11.18 2.12 -6.25
CA PRO A 82 10.99 2.86 -7.50
C PRO A 82 12.32 3.20 -8.16
N PHE A 83 12.37 3.14 -9.49
CA PHE A 83 13.61 3.37 -10.25
C PHE A 83 13.60 4.71 -11.00
N LYS A 84 14.81 5.16 -11.35
CA LYS A 84 15.04 6.45 -12.02
C LYS A 84 14.34 6.55 -13.38
N ASP A 85 13.87 7.75 -13.71
CA ASP A 85 13.44 8.06 -15.08
C ASP A 85 14.61 8.01 -16.07
N GLU A 86 14.31 7.60 -17.30
CA GLU A 86 15.24 7.52 -18.42
C GLU A 86 14.64 8.28 -19.61
N PHE A 87 15.23 9.44 -19.93
CA PHE A 87 14.75 10.30 -21.01
C PHE A 87 15.70 10.27 -22.20
N HIS A 88 15.14 10.26 -23.41
CA HIS A 88 15.91 10.36 -24.64
C HIS A 88 15.32 11.42 -25.57
N SER A 89 16.17 12.24 -26.18
CA SER A 89 15.72 13.40 -26.98
C SER A 89 14.90 13.01 -28.21
N ARG A 90 15.16 11.82 -28.78
CA ARG A 90 14.47 11.26 -29.94
C ARG A 90 13.18 10.52 -29.59
N LEU A 91 12.99 10.15 -28.33
CA LEU A 91 11.76 9.51 -27.84
C LEU A 91 10.84 10.59 -27.30
N ARG A 92 9.77 10.88 -28.06
CA ARG A 92 8.81 11.95 -27.77
C ARG A 92 7.40 11.44 -28.00
N PHE A 93 6.45 11.99 -27.26
CA PHE A 93 5.03 11.65 -27.35
C PHE A 93 4.33 12.33 -28.54
N ASN A 94 4.89 12.14 -29.74
CA ASN A 94 4.43 12.77 -30.98
C ASN A 94 3.31 11.99 -31.70
N ARG A 95 3.04 10.75 -31.28
CA ARG A 95 2.07 9.84 -31.89
C ARG A 95 1.51 8.85 -30.86
N ARG A 96 0.38 8.24 -31.24
CA ARG A 96 -0.24 7.13 -30.51
C ARG A 96 0.54 5.83 -30.65
N GLY A 97 0.28 4.89 -29.75
CA GLY A 97 0.90 3.56 -29.75
C GLY A 97 2.29 3.55 -29.11
N LEU A 98 2.66 4.58 -28.34
CA LEU A 98 3.85 4.56 -27.49
C LEU A 98 3.49 3.99 -26.12
N VAL A 99 4.44 3.26 -25.52
CA VAL A 99 4.36 2.66 -24.19
C VAL A 99 5.35 3.37 -23.27
N ALA A 100 4.85 3.88 -22.15
CA ALA A 100 5.64 4.60 -21.17
C ALA A 100 5.29 4.20 -19.74
N MET A 101 6.24 4.41 -18.82
CA MET A 101 6.06 4.16 -17.40
C MET A 101 5.18 5.25 -16.76
N ALA A 102 4.21 4.83 -15.95
CA ALA A 102 3.48 5.75 -15.09
C ALA A 102 4.32 6.09 -13.86
N ASN A 103 4.32 7.36 -13.46
CA ASN A 103 4.98 7.85 -12.25
C ASN A 103 4.09 8.92 -11.59
N ALA A 104 4.20 9.07 -10.27
CA ALA A 104 3.54 10.15 -9.52
C ALA A 104 4.49 11.34 -9.25
N GLY A 105 5.76 11.20 -9.62
CA GLY A 105 6.79 12.22 -9.47
C GLY A 105 8.13 11.76 -10.05
N PRO A 106 9.19 12.57 -9.88
CA PRO A 106 10.52 12.23 -10.37
C PRO A 106 11.04 10.94 -9.72
N HIS A 107 11.58 10.04 -10.53
CA HIS A 107 12.20 8.77 -10.13
C HIS A 107 11.27 7.79 -9.39
N ASP A 108 9.97 7.88 -9.65
CA ASP A 108 8.94 7.03 -9.02
C ASP A 108 8.38 5.97 -9.99
N ASN A 109 9.25 5.31 -10.78
CA ASN A 109 8.79 4.28 -11.71
C ASN A 109 8.64 2.93 -10.99
N GLY A 110 7.43 2.37 -11.04
CA GLY A 110 7.10 1.06 -10.48
C GLY A 110 6.88 -0.02 -11.55
N SER A 111 5.76 -0.71 -11.48
CA SER A 111 5.31 -1.68 -12.52
C SER A 111 4.22 -1.12 -13.43
N GLN A 112 3.62 0.02 -13.06
CA GLN A 112 2.54 0.64 -13.82
C GLN A 112 3.06 1.25 -15.12
N PHE A 113 2.29 1.09 -16.19
CA PHE A 113 2.59 1.66 -17.50
C PHE A 113 1.31 2.10 -18.18
N PHE A 114 1.45 2.94 -19.19
CA PHE A 114 0.32 3.39 -20.01
C PHE A 114 0.64 3.32 -21.49
N PHE A 115 -0.39 3.13 -22.29
CA PHE A 115 -0.36 3.34 -23.73
C PHE A 115 -0.90 4.72 -24.06
N THR A 116 -0.31 5.32 -25.09
CA THR A 116 -0.77 6.59 -25.64
C THR A 116 -1.78 6.37 -26.76
N LEU A 117 -2.93 7.03 -26.65
CA LEU A 117 -4.00 6.99 -27.66
C LEU A 117 -3.90 8.14 -28.66
N GLY A 118 -3.21 9.22 -28.27
CA GLY A 118 -3.01 10.43 -29.05
C GLY A 118 -1.62 11.04 -28.86
N ARG A 119 -1.50 12.33 -29.20
CA ARG A 119 -0.29 13.12 -28.92
C ARG A 119 -0.36 13.61 -27.48
N ALA A 120 0.74 13.46 -26.74
CA ALA A 120 0.80 13.81 -25.32
C ALA A 120 2.07 14.62 -25.03
N ASP A 121 2.19 15.78 -25.67
CA ASP A 121 3.42 16.59 -25.61
C ASP A 121 3.74 17.11 -24.20
N GLU A 122 2.75 17.19 -23.32
CA GLU A 122 2.88 17.57 -21.91
C GLU A 122 3.58 16.54 -21.01
N LEU A 123 3.65 15.29 -21.47
CA LEU A 123 4.30 14.17 -20.78
C LEU A 123 5.79 14.06 -21.15
N ASN A 124 6.24 14.86 -22.13
CA ASN A 124 7.64 14.85 -22.57
C ASN A 124 8.58 15.26 -21.41
N ASN A 125 9.65 14.50 -21.22
CA ASN A 125 10.62 14.65 -20.10
C ASN A 125 10.03 14.45 -18.70
N LYS A 126 8.82 13.91 -18.58
CA LYS A 126 8.23 13.51 -17.29
C LYS A 126 8.16 11.99 -17.16
N HIS A 127 7.75 11.31 -18.23
CA HIS A 127 7.60 9.85 -18.25
C HIS A 127 8.66 9.18 -19.12
N THR A 128 9.10 8.00 -18.68
CA THR A 128 10.07 7.18 -19.41
C THR A 128 9.36 6.41 -20.52
N ILE A 129 9.66 6.75 -21.79
CA ILE A 129 9.21 5.98 -22.95
C ILE A 129 10.16 4.82 -23.14
N PHE A 130 9.64 3.59 -23.10
CA PHE A 130 10.46 2.38 -23.19
C PHE A 130 10.05 1.45 -24.33
N GLY A 131 8.90 1.66 -24.96
CA GLY A 131 8.48 0.84 -26.09
C GLY A 131 7.42 1.47 -26.98
N LYS A 132 7.09 0.77 -28.06
CA LYS A 132 6.02 1.10 -28.98
C LYS A 132 5.23 -0.16 -29.36
N VAL A 133 3.95 0.02 -29.63
CA VAL A 133 3.09 -1.01 -30.19
C VAL A 133 3.35 -1.13 -31.68
N THR A 134 3.41 -2.37 -32.16
CA THR A 134 3.54 -2.71 -33.57
C THR A 134 2.31 -2.29 -34.38
N GLY A 135 2.50 -1.95 -35.65
CA GLY A 135 1.43 -1.32 -36.46
C GLY A 135 0.25 -2.24 -36.78
N ASP A 136 0.46 -3.55 -36.79
CA ASP A 136 -0.55 -4.59 -36.97
C ASP A 136 -1.45 -4.74 -35.73
N THR A 137 -0.89 -4.63 -34.53
CA THR A 137 -1.63 -4.78 -33.26
C THR A 137 -2.15 -3.46 -32.66
N ILE A 138 -1.92 -2.33 -33.31
CA ILE A 138 -2.34 -1.01 -32.81
C ILE A 138 -3.86 -0.85 -32.65
N TYR A 139 -4.66 -1.53 -33.48
CA TYR A 139 -6.12 -1.49 -33.39
C TYR A 139 -6.64 -2.17 -32.13
N ASN A 140 -5.99 -3.23 -31.67
CA ASN A 140 -6.35 -3.93 -30.44
C ASN A 140 -6.09 -3.04 -29.22
N MET A 141 -5.02 -2.23 -29.25
CA MET A 141 -4.74 -1.23 -28.23
C MET A 141 -5.80 -0.12 -28.24
N LEU A 142 -6.25 0.36 -29.41
CA LEU A 142 -7.32 1.36 -29.48
C LEU A 142 -8.65 0.84 -28.92
N ARG A 143 -8.95 -0.45 -29.13
CA ARG A 143 -10.13 -1.10 -28.57
C ARG A 143 -10.13 -1.12 -27.04
N LEU A 144 -8.96 -1.06 -26.38
CA LEU A 144 -8.91 -0.92 -24.92
C LEU A 144 -9.54 0.39 -24.42
N ALA A 145 -9.57 1.42 -25.27
CA ALA A 145 -10.14 2.72 -24.95
C ALA A 145 -11.64 2.82 -25.28
N GLU A 146 -12.21 1.85 -26.00
CA GLU A 146 -13.62 1.80 -26.39
C GLU A 146 -14.47 1.21 -25.25
N VAL A 147 -14.37 1.80 -24.05
CA VAL A 147 -15.12 1.38 -22.87
C VAL A 147 -15.78 2.60 -22.23
N GLU A 148 -16.98 2.41 -21.68
CA GLU A 148 -17.65 3.43 -20.88
C GLU A 148 -16.89 3.66 -19.57
N VAL A 149 -16.63 4.93 -19.27
CA VAL A 149 -15.78 5.37 -18.17
C VAL A 149 -16.61 6.16 -17.16
N ASP A 150 -16.40 5.91 -15.87
CA ASP A 150 -17.01 6.66 -14.76
C ASP A 150 -16.31 8.02 -14.53
N GLU A 151 -16.83 8.80 -13.59
CA GLU A 151 -16.29 10.12 -13.22
C GLU A 151 -14.83 10.06 -12.70
N GLU A 152 -14.41 8.93 -12.14
CA GLU A 152 -13.03 8.69 -11.65
C GLU A 152 -12.08 8.16 -12.75
N GLU A 153 -12.45 8.32 -14.03
CA GLU A 153 -11.69 7.82 -15.19
C GLU A 153 -11.52 6.27 -15.20
N ARG A 154 -12.33 5.57 -14.39
CA ARG A 154 -12.32 4.12 -14.25
C ARG A 154 -13.33 3.48 -15.23
N PRO A 155 -12.93 2.50 -16.04
CA PRO A 155 -13.87 1.80 -16.92
C PRO A 155 -14.84 0.92 -16.13
N LEU A 156 -16.12 0.94 -16.50
CA LEU A 156 -17.16 0.07 -15.94
C LEU A 156 -16.85 -1.42 -16.16
N SER A 157 -16.39 -1.75 -17.36
CA SER A 157 -15.94 -3.10 -17.73
C SER A 157 -14.48 -3.09 -18.16
N PRO A 158 -13.52 -3.12 -17.22
CA PRO A 158 -12.11 -2.95 -17.54
C PRO A 158 -11.56 -4.17 -18.28
N HIS A 159 -10.80 -3.91 -19.34
CA HIS A 159 -10.04 -4.94 -20.03
C HIS A 159 -8.93 -5.50 -19.13
N LYS A 160 -8.55 -6.75 -19.37
CA LYS A 160 -7.54 -7.46 -18.58
C LYS A 160 -6.46 -8.05 -19.46
N ILE A 161 -5.25 -8.14 -18.92
CA ILE A 161 -4.15 -8.90 -19.50
C ILE A 161 -4.31 -10.35 -19.04
N LYS A 162 -4.46 -11.29 -19.97
CA LYS A 162 -4.62 -12.72 -19.68
C LYS A 162 -3.27 -13.38 -19.41
N SER A 163 -2.33 -13.17 -20.32
CA SER A 163 -0.98 -13.73 -20.25
C SER A 163 0.00 -12.84 -20.99
N THR A 164 1.28 -12.99 -20.66
CA THR A 164 2.39 -12.26 -21.27
C THR A 164 3.43 -13.25 -21.78
N GLU A 165 3.87 -13.07 -23.03
CA GLU A 165 4.87 -13.92 -23.68
C GLU A 165 6.04 -13.05 -24.16
N VAL A 166 7.26 -13.39 -23.76
CA VAL A 166 8.46 -12.67 -24.23
C VAL A 166 8.94 -13.33 -25.52
N LEU A 167 8.72 -12.68 -26.65
CA LEU A 167 9.09 -13.21 -27.98
C LEU A 167 10.60 -13.08 -28.23
N PHE A 168 11.18 -11.95 -27.83
CA PHE A 168 12.60 -11.69 -27.99
C PHE A 168 13.13 -10.93 -26.77
N ASN A 169 14.04 -11.57 -26.03
CA ASN A 169 14.68 -11.00 -24.86
C ASN A 169 16.09 -10.48 -25.22
N PRO A 170 16.37 -9.17 -25.09
CA PRO A 170 17.69 -8.59 -25.34
C PRO A 170 18.67 -8.72 -24.15
N PHE A 171 18.24 -9.24 -23.00
CA PHE A 171 19.04 -9.36 -21.78
C PHE A 171 19.21 -10.82 -21.35
N ASP A 172 20.46 -11.28 -21.28
CA ASP A 172 20.77 -12.67 -20.90
C ASP A 172 20.82 -12.89 -19.38
N ASP A 173 20.93 -11.83 -18.59
CA ASP A 173 21.14 -11.87 -17.13
C ASP A 173 19.84 -11.82 -16.32
N ILE A 174 18.68 -11.81 -16.97
CA ILE A 174 17.38 -11.76 -16.29
C ILE A 174 17.07 -13.15 -15.73
N VAL A 175 17.05 -13.25 -14.40
CA VAL A 175 16.57 -14.44 -13.68
C VAL A 175 15.23 -14.08 -13.02
N PRO A 176 14.12 -14.71 -13.44
CA PRO A 176 12.81 -14.49 -12.81
C PRO A 176 12.86 -14.85 -11.32
N ARG A 177 12.28 -14.00 -10.48
CA ARG A 177 12.13 -14.33 -9.05
C ARG A 177 11.12 -15.47 -8.92
N PRO A 178 11.38 -16.48 -8.08
CA PRO A 178 10.37 -17.52 -7.81
C PRO A 178 9.15 -16.84 -7.20
N ASN A 179 7.98 -17.07 -7.80
CA ASN A 179 6.71 -16.44 -7.49
C ASN A 179 6.59 -16.10 -6.00
N ARG A 180 6.82 -14.82 -5.66
CA ARG A 180 6.31 -14.23 -4.43
C ARG A 180 4.81 -14.19 -4.67
N LYS A 181 4.13 -15.32 -4.44
CA LYS A 181 2.67 -15.35 -4.28
C LYS A 181 2.39 -14.14 -3.42
N LEU A 182 1.64 -13.19 -3.97
CA LEU A 182 1.21 -11.97 -3.31
C LEU A 182 0.93 -12.37 -1.87
N LYS A 183 1.74 -11.83 -0.95
CA LYS A 183 1.46 -12.02 0.47
C LYS A 183 0.06 -11.46 0.62
N ASN A 184 -0.91 -12.35 0.72
CA ASN A 184 -2.18 -12.02 1.29
C ASN A 184 -1.81 -11.53 2.69
N ASP A 185 -1.67 -10.23 2.87
CA ASP A 185 -1.80 -9.60 4.17
C ASP A 185 -3.28 -9.72 4.56
N LYS A 186 -3.69 -10.96 4.81
CA LYS A 186 -4.81 -11.27 5.69
C LYS A 186 -4.17 -11.41 7.07
N PRO A 187 -4.56 -10.62 8.08
CA PRO A 187 -4.23 -10.98 9.43
C PRO A 187 -4.84 -12.36 9.72
N ASP A 188 -4.11 -13.18 10.44
CA ASP A 188 -4.37 -14.59 10.70
C ASP A 188 -5.85 -14.90 11.02
N GLU A 189 -6.51 -15.67 10.14
CA GLU A 189 -7.68 -16.46 10.50
C GLU A 189 -7.49 -17.93 10.10
N GLU A 190 -7.48 -18.75 11.14
CA GLU A 190 -7.90 -20.15 11.22
C GLU A 190 -7.13 -21.23 10.42
N THR A 191 -6.07 -21.76 11.04
CA THR A 191 -5.76 -23.19 10.92
C THR A 191 -6.81 -24.03 11.66
N LYS A 192 -7.90 -24.45 11.00
CA LYS A 192 -8.71 -25.59 11.46
C LYS A 192 -8.27 -26.87 10.77
N LYS A 193 -7.56 -27.69 11.55
CA LYS A 193 -7.18 -29.08 11.24
C LYS A 193 -8.42 -29.93 10.93
N SER A 194 -8.26 -30.81 9.94
CA SER A 194 -9.19 -31.86 9.53
C SER A 194 -9.65 -32.72 10.71
N LYS A 195 -10.97 -32.72 11.00
CA LYS A 195 -11.59 -33.72 11.90
C LYS A 195 -12.10 -34.90 11.07
N VAL A 196 -11.66 -36.08 11.48
CA VAL A 196 -12.03 -37.42 11.03
C VAL A 196 -13.57 -37.60 11.05
N LYS A 197 -14.14 -38.25 10.03
CA LYS A 197 -15.55 -38.68 10.01
C LYS A 197 -15.74 -39.81 11.04
N GLY A 198 -16.27 -39.47 12.21
CA GLY A 198 -16.83 -40.44 13.16
C GLY A 198 -18.32 -40.59 12.94
N THR A 199 -18.76 -41.78 12.55
CA THR A 199 -20.18 -42.17 12.47
C THR A 199 -20.79 -42.07 13.86
N LYS A 200 -21.83 -41.24 14.04
CA LYS A 200 -22.57 -41.13 15.30
C LYS A 200 -23.92 -41.83 15.15
N ASN A 201 -24.07 -42.95 15.87
CA ASN A 201 -25.35 -43.60 16.09
C ASN A 201 -26.17 -42.74 17.07
N PHE A 202 -27.32 -42.24 16.65
CA PHE A 202 -28.20 -41.38 17.45
C PHE A 202 -29.27 -42.14 18.26
N ASN A 203 -29.10 -43.44 18.47
CA ASN A 203 -30.14 -44.27 19.11
C ASN A 203 -29.88 -44.59 20.59
N LEU A 204 -29.15 -43.74 21.33
CA LEU A 204 -28.73 -44.05 22.71
C LEU A 204 -28.70 -42.87 23.69
N LEU A 205 -29.31 -41.73 23.38
CA LEU A 205 -29.47 -40.63 24.34
C LEU A 205 -30.92 -40.14 24.32
N SER A 206 -31.74 -40.88 25.06
CA SER A 206 -33.07 -40.47 25.50
C SER A 206 -32.93 -39.38 26.57
N PHE A 207 -33.02 -38.12 26.15
CA PHE A 207 -33.25 -36.95 27.02
C PHE A 207 -34.42 -36.11 26.44
N GLY A 208 -35.50 -36.79 26.06
CA GLY A 208 -36.65 -36.21 25.37
C GLY A 208 -37.75 -35.69 26.31
N GLU A 209 -37.42 -35.05 27.43
CA GLU A 209 -38.45 -34.49 28.32
C GLU A 209 -38.01 -33.26 29.14
N GLU A 210 -36.70 -32.99 29.29
CA GLU A 210 -36.21 -31.87 30.11
C GLU A 210 -35.91 -30.59 29.30
N ALA A 211 -35.82 -30.69 27.96
CA ALA A 211 -35.50 -29.55 27.09
C ALA A 211 -36.71 -28.68 26.71
N GLU A 212 -37.94 -29.20 26.82
CA GLU A 212 -39.15 -28.39 26.59
C GLU A 212 -39.51 -27.53 27.83
N GLU A 213 -39.26 -28.02 29.05
CA GLU A 213 -39.45 -27.21 30.27
C GLU A 213 -38.43 -26.05 30.35
N GLU A 214 -37.18 -26.28 29.93
CA GLU A 214 -36.15 -25.23 29.95
C GLU A 214 -36.42 -24.12 28.90
N GLU A 215 -37.01 -24.43 27.73
CA GLU A 215 -37.43 -23.41 26.76
C GLU A 215 -38.59 -22.54 27.27
N GLU A 216 -39.52 -23.10 28.04
CA GLU A 216 -40.61 -22.32 28.65
C GLU A 216 -40.12 -21.39 29.76
N GLU A 217 -39.11 -21.78 30.54
CA GLU A 217 -38.55 -20.92 31.59
C GLU A 217 -37.71 -19.77 31.00
N VAL A 218 -36.89 -20.06 29.98
CA VAL A 218 -36.05 -19.06 29.32
C VAL A 218 -36.90 -18.02 28.56
N SER A 219 -38.04 -18.43 28.00
CA SER A 219 -39.00 -17.52 27.36
C SER A 219 -39.74 -16.63 28.37
N ARG A 220 -40.07 -17.12 29.57
CA ARG A 220 -40.65 -16.30 30.65
C ARG A 220 -39.65 -15.28 31.20
N VAL A 221 -38.38 -15.68 31.41
CA VAL A 221 -37.32 -14.79 31.90
C VAL A 221 -37.01 -13.68 30.90
N SER A 222 -36.92 -14.01 29.60
CA SER A 222 -36.70 -13.01 28.54
C SER A 222 -37.88 -12.04 28.37
N GLN A 223 -39.13 -12.47 28.62
CA GLN A 223 -40.28 -11.56 28.67
C GLN A 223 -40.23 -10.61 29.88
N SER A 224 -39.78 -11.09 31.06
CA SER A 224 -39.63 -10.26 32.27
C SER A 224 -38.52 -9.20 32.16
N MET A 225 -37.53 -9.42 31.28
CA MET A 225 -36.33 -8.59 31.12
C MET A 225 -36.40 -7.67 29.89
N LYS A 226 -37.56 -7.55 29.25
CA LYS A 226 -37.75 -6.70 28.06
C LYS A 226 -37.81 -5.22 28.47
N GLY A 227 -36.75 -4.47 28.13
CA GLY A 227 -36.72 -3.00 28.24
C GLY A 227 -35.74 -2.41 29.27
N LYS A 228 -34.89 -3.22 29.91
CA LYS A 228 -33.81 -2.71 30.79
C LYS A 228 -32.49 -3.37 30.43
N SER A 229 -31.63 -2.65 29.71
CA SER A 229 -30.26 -3.10 29.43
C SER A 229 -29.46 -3.15 30.73
N LYS A 230 -29.11 -4.35 31.21
CA LYS A 230 -28.16 -4.52 32.30
C LYS A 230 -26.81 -4.94 31.76
N SER A 231 -25.78 -4.20 32.15
CA SER A 231 -24.37 -4.55 31.98
C SER A 231 -24.05 -5.78 32.83
N SER A 232 -23.15 -6.65 32.37
CA SER A 232 -22.71 -7.87 33.07
C SER A 232 -22.19 -7.61 34.49
N HIS A 233 -21.88 -6.36 34.84
CA HIS A 233 -21.48 -5.92 36.18
C HIS A 233 -22.62 -5.69 37.18
N ASP A 234 -23.89 -5.73 36.77
CA ASP A 234 -25.05 -5.50 37.65
C ASP A 234 -25.72 -6.81 38.14
N LEU A 235 -25.12 -7.96 37.79
CA LEU A 235 -25.54 -9.31 38.22
C LEU A 235 -24.67 -9.87 39.37
N LEU A 236 -23.67 -9.13 39.85
CA LEU A 236 -22.73 -9.56 40.91
C LEU A 236 -23.00 -8.91 42.28
N LYS A 237 -24.27 -8.68 42.64
CA LYS A 237 -24.60 -7.97 43.90
C LYS A 237 -24.52 -8.80 45.18
N ASP A 238 -24.16 -10.08 45.08
CA ASP A 238 -24.15 -10.98 46.24
C ASP A 238 -22.76 -11.53 46.62
N ASP A 239 -21.67 -10.90 46.14
CA ASP A 239 -20.31 -11.32 46.49
C ASP A 239 -19.59 -10.28 47.41
N PRO A 240 -19.39 -10.56 48.72
CA PRO A 240 -18.90 -9.59 49.72
C PRO A 240 -17.44 -9.10 49.55
N HIS A 241 -16.69 -9.60 48.57
CA HIS A 241 -15.28 -9.24 48.34
C HIS A 241 -15.04 -8.30 47.14
N LEU A 242 -16.09 -7.85 46.44
CA LEU A 242 -15.97 -6.99 45.26
C LEU A 242 -16.66 -5.63 45.46
N SER A 243 -15.89 -4.54 45.38
CA SER A 243 -16.41 -3.17 45.49
C SER A 243 -16.69 -2.57 44.11
N SER A 244 -17.84 -1.92 43.95
CA SER A 244 -18.32 -1.33 42.70
C SER A 244 -17.89 0.13 42.46
N VAL A 245 -16.85 0.61 43.16
CA VAL A 245 -16.41 2.01 43.09
C VAL A 245 -15.31 2.17 42.04
N PRO A 246 -15.47 3.05 41.02
CA PRO A 246 -14.42 3.31 40.05
C PRO A 246 -13.25 4.07 40.70
N ALA A 247 -12.03 3.56 40.53
CA ALA A 247 -10.82 4.08 41.19
C ALA A 247 -10.35 5.46 40.72
N VAL A 248 -10.93 6.04 39.65
CA VAL A 248 -10.51 7.32 39.07
C VAL A 248 -11.71 8.23 38.84
N LYS A 249 -11.70 9.43 39.43
CA LYS A 249 -12.77 10.43 39.28
C LYS A 249 -12.71 11.04 37.87
N ARG A 250 -13.79 10.88 37.09
CA ARG A 250 -13.97 11.31 35.68
C ARG A 250 -13.66 12.79 35.33
N LYS A 251 -13.40 13.66 36.32
CA LYS A 251 -13.05 15.08 36.06
C LYS A 251 -11.65 15.25 35.45
N THR A 252 -10.67 14.42 35.85
CA THR A 252 -9.28 14.54 35.39
C THR A 252 -9.08 14.14 33.92
N LEU A 253 -9.88 13.20 33.40
CA LEU A 253 -9.78 12.75 32.02
C LEU A 253 -10.29 13.78 31.01
N LYS A 254 -11.30 14.59 31.38
CA LYS A 254 -11.77 15.68 30.52
C LYS A 254 -10.72 16.78 30.40
N GLU A 255 -10.09 17.17 31.51
CA GLU A 255 -9.04 18.20 31.52
C GLU A 255 -7.81 17.80 30.68
N GLN A 256 -7.41 16.53 30.72
CA GLN A 256 -6.31 16.03 29.88
C GLN A 256 -6.67 15.96 28.38
N PHE A 257 -7.93 15.68 28.05
CA PHE A 257 -8.40 15.61 26.67
C PHE A 257 -8.55 16.99 26.02
N TYR A 258 -8.98 18.01 26.79
CA TYR A 258 -9.05 19.39 26.30
C TYR A 258 -7.66 20.02 26.09
N HIS A 259 -6.66 19.66 26.91
CA HIS A 259 -5.29 20.19 26.75
C HIS A 259 -4.56 19.60 25.52
N PHE A 260 -4.87 18.36 25.11
CA PHE A 260 -4.27 17.75 23.92
C PHE A 260 -4.90 18.27 22.62
N LYS A 261 -6.19 18.67 22.66
CA LYS A 261 -6.91 19.15 21.48
C LYS A 261 -6.57 20.60 21.11
N SER A 262 -6.32 21.48 22.09
CA SER A 262 -5.95 22.88 21.85
C SER A 262 -4.55 23.06 21.22
N ILE A 263 -3.68 22.05 21.26
CA ILE A 263 -2.32 22.13 20.67
C ILE A 263 -2.35 21.81 19.15
N LYS A 264 -3.43 21.21 18.65
CA LYS A 264 -3.49 20.67 17.28
C LYS A 264 -4.29 21.52 16.29
N GLU A 265 -4.98 22.56 16.75
CA GLU A 265 -5.88 23.40 15.95
C GLU A 265 -5.29 24.80 15.63
N GLU A 266 -4.02 25.09 15.95
CA GLU A 266 -3.33 26.36 15.61
C GLU A 266 -2.30 26.26 14.47
N GLU A 267 -2.22 25.14 13.75
CA GLU A 267 -1.42 25.04 12.53
C GLU A 267 -2.38 24.73 11.36
N TYR A 268 -2.40 25.64 10.37
CA TYR A 268 -3.02 25.62 9.02
C TYR A 268 -4.20 26.59 8.77
N ASP A 269 -4.10 27.26 7.61
CA ASP A 269 -4.92 28.29 6.92
C ASP A 269 -4.50 29.75 7.22
N GLU A 270 -4.01 30.62 6.31
CA GLU A 270 -4.04 30.73 4.84
C GLU A 270 -2.88 31.63 4.30
N ASP A 271 -2.65 31.58 2.98
CA ASP A 271 -1.55 32.16 2.19
C ASP A 271 -1.56 33.71 1.94
N VAL A 272 -0.39 34.21 1.48
CA VAL A 272 -0.11 35.35 0.53
C VAL A 272 0.66 36.59 1.07
N ASP A 273 1.79 36.85 0.37
CA ASP A 273 2.57 38.10 0.14
C ASP A 273 3.55 38.71 1.19
N SER A 274 4.85 38.59 0.85
CA SER A 274 5.93 39.61 0.86
C SER A 274 6.43 40.27 2.18
N VAL A 275 7.76 40.11 2.40
CA VAL A 275 8.74 41.01 3.09
C VAL A 275 8.78 41.06 4.64
N GLU A 276 10.00 40.81 5.15
CA GLU A 276 10.61 41.17 6.47
C GLU A 276 10.21 40.45 7.78
N GLY A 277 11.23 40.01 8.55
CA GLY A 277 11.11 39.75 10.00
C GLY A 277 12.06 38.70 10.61
N GLU A 278 13.33 39.03 10.85
CA GLU A 278 14.37 38.17 11.47
C GLU A 278 14.16 37.84 12.98
N ALA A 279 12.99 38.08 13.58
CA ALA A 279 12.82 37.99 15.04
C ALA A 279 12.32 36.63 15.58
N ALA A 280 11.70 35.78 14.76
CA ALA A 280 11.03 34.55 15.23
C ALA A 280 11.94 33.30 15.37
N SER A 281 13.17 33.34 14.86
CA SER A 281 14.10 32.19 14.90
C SER A 281 14.84 32.05 16.23
N SER A 282 15.09 33.17 16.91
CA SER A 282 15.92 33.22 18.13
C SER A 282 15.23 32.63 19.35
N GLU A 283 13.93 32.87 19.52
CA GLU A 283 13.16 32.36 20.67
C GLU A 283 12.97 30.83 20.61
N ARG A 284 12.75 30.30 19.40
CA ARG A 284 12.58 28.85 19.17
C ARG A 284 13.88 28.07 19.46
N LEU A 285 15.05 28.69 19.24
CA LEU A 285 16.36 28.11 19.59
C LEU A 285 16.62 28.14 21.10
N GLN A 286 16.27 29.23 21.79
CA GLN A 286 16.41 29.33 23.24
C GLN A 286 15.51 28.34 24.00
N ILE A 287 14.31 28.07 23.49
CA ILE A 287 13.40 27.07 24.05
C ILE A 287 13.98 25.65 23.86
N LYS A 288 14.54 25.33 22.69
CA LYS A 288 15.22 24.05 22.44
C LYS A 288 16.44 23.83 23.34
N GLU A 289 17.26 24.86 23.58
CA GLU A 289 18.41 24.75 24.50
C GLU A 289 17.99 24.57 25.97
N ARG A 290 16.91 25.22 26.40
CA ARG A 290 16.36 25.03 27.75
C ARG A 290 15.79 23.62 27.95
N ILE A 291 15.12 23.06 26.93
CA ILE A 291 14.61 21.69 26.96
C ILE A 291 15.79 20.68 26.99
N ALA A 292 16.83 20.90 26.20
CA ALA A 292 18.02 20.04 26.19
C ALA A 292 18.83 20.10 27.50
N LYS A 293 18.88 21.26 28.18
CA LYS A 293 19.48 21.38 29.52
C LYS A 293 18.65 20.69 30.59
N LYS A 294 17.31 20.78 30.53
CA LYS A 294 16.41 20.09 31.47
C LYS A 294 16.53 18.57 31.35
N LEU A 295 16.58 18.04 30.12
CA LEU A 295 16.72 16.60 29.87
C LEU A 295 18.07 16.02 30.30
N LYS A 296 19.14 16.83 30.36
CA LYS A 296 20.48 16.39 30.84
C LYS A 296 20.63 16.42 32.37
N ILE A 297 19.84 17.25 33.07
CA ILE A 297 19.89 17.37 34.53
C ILE A 297 19.28 16.13 35.18
N ASP A 298 18.14 15.64 34.68
CA ASP A 298 17.42 14.49 35.26
C ASP A 298 18.13 13.14 35.04
N THR A 299 19.01 13.02 34.03
CA THR A 299 19.81 11.80 33.79
C THR A 299 21.06 11.68 34.67
N SER A 300 21.49 12.76 35.35
CA SER A 300 22.77 12.80 36.07
C SER A 300 22.69 12.53 37.57
N GLU A 301 21.49 12.62 38.16
CA GLU A 301 21.30 12.41 39.61
C GLU A 301 21.00 10.95 39.97
N ASN A 302 20.38 10.16 39.08
CA ASN A 302 20.10 8.73 39.34
C ASN A 302 21.29 7.78 39.05
N THR A 303 22.28 8.19 38.25
CA THR A 303 23.47 7.38 37.97
C THR A 303 24.58 7.52 39.02
N LYS A 304 24.57 8.57 39.85
CA LYS A 304 25.58 8.76 40.91
C LYS A 304 25.30 7.96 42.19
N GLN A 305 24.06 7.55 42.44
CA GLN A 305 23.73 6.71 43.61
C GLN A 305 24.03 5.23 43.37
N GLN A 306 23.98 4.73 42.13
CA GLN A 306 24.30 3.33 41.81
C GLN A 306 25.80 3.04 41.71
N LEU A 307 26.65 4.03 41.42
CA LEU A 307 28.10 3.84 41.32
C LEU A 307 28.83 3.91 42.67
N GLN A 308 28.27 4.57 43.70
CA GLN A 308 28.88 4.64 45.04
C GLN A 308 28.62 3.39 45.91
N GLU A 309 27.57 2.61 45.63
CA GLU A 309 27.31 1.33 46.33
C GLU A 309 28.15 0.16 45.79
N GLU A 310 28.63 0.23 44.54
CA GLU A 310 29.49 -0.82 43.96
C GLU A 310 30.97 -0.65 44.36
N GLU A 311 31.50 0.57 44.43
CA GLU A 311 32.91 0.80 44.79
C GLU A 311 33.22 0.46 46.26
N THR A 312 32.26 0.65 47.18
CA THR A 312 32.44 0.30 48.60
C THR A 312 32.38 -1.21 48.90
N LYS A 313 31.85 -2.02 47.98
CA LYS A 313 31.87 -3.50 48.07
C LYS A 313 33.16 -4.11 47.52
N THR A 314 33.85 -3.43 46.61
CA THR A 314 35.11 -3.89 46.03
C THR A 314 36.33 -3.64 46.93
N GLU A 315 36.37 -2.57 47.72
CA GLU A 315 37.53 -2.26 48.59
C GLU A 315 37.59 -3.10 49.88
N LYS A 316 36.47 -3.69 50.35
CA LYS A 316 36.48 -4.61 51.49
C LYS A 316 36.93 -6.04 51.15
N LYS A 317 37.08 -6.36 49.87
CA LYS A 317 37.53 -7.70 49.40
C LYS A 317 39.03 -7.77 49.08
N THR A 318 39.73 -6.64 49.01
CA THR A 318 41.17 -6.58 48.65
C THR A 318 42.11 -6.36 49.84
N THR A 319 41.59 -6.13 51.05
CA THR A 319 42.38 -5.92 52.28
C THR A 319 42.33 -7.09 53.28
N SER A 320 41.75 -8.24 52.88
CA SER A 320 41.80 -9.49 53.63
C SER A 320 42.42 -10.60 52.79
N ARG A 321 43.74 -10.53 52.61
CA ARG A 321 44.61 -11.69 52.37
C ARG A 321 46.05 -11.36 52.72
#